data_AF-A0A0Q4XYL0-F1
#
_entry.id   AF-A0A0Q4XYL0-F1
#
_cell.length_a   1.000
_cell.length_b   1.000
_cell.length_c   1.000
_cell.angle_alpha   90.00
_cell.angle_beta   90.00
_cell.angle_gamma   90.00
#
_symmetry.space_group_name_H-M   'P 1'
#
loop_
_entity.id
_entity.type
_entity.pdbx_description
1 polymer ?
#
loop_
_entity_poly.entity_id
_entity_poly.type
_entity_poly.pdbx_seq_one_letter_code
_entity_poly.pdbx_strand_id
1 'polypeptide(L)' 'MSGTVPPKHKPEPCPVCAKPAQAEFQPFCSTRCADIDLGRWLTDRYAIPTDEDETEDEVPPRSS' A
#
# COMPACT_ATOMS: atom_id res chain seq x y z
N MET A 1 14.27 17.93 24.16
CA MET A 1 12.93 18.52 23.91
C MET A 1 12.12 17.46 23.18
N SER A 2 11.27 16.70 23.89
CA SER A 2 10.50 15.60 23.28
C SER A 2 9.31 16.17 22.52
N GLY A 3 9.44 16.27 21.19
CA GLY A 3 8.33 16.64 20.32
C GLY A 3 7.42 15.44 20.09
N THR A 4 6.23 15.45 20.69
CA THR A 4 5.16 14.53 20.31
C THR A 4 4.59 14.98 18.97
N VAL A 5 4.97 14.28 17.90
CA VAL A 5 4.35 14.47 16.57
C VAL A 5 2.94 13.89 16.63
N PRO A 6 1.89 14.67 16.34
CA PRO A 6 0.54 14.16 16.33
C PRO A 6 0.37 13.10 15.23
N PRO A 7 -0.42 12.04 15.47
CA PRO A 7 -0.66 11.01 14.47
C PRO A 7 -1.34 11.65 13.26
N LYS A 8 -0.70 11.53 12.09
CA LYS A 8 -1.14 12.19 10.85
C LYS A 8 -2.42 11.59 10.25
N HIS A 9 -2.85 10.42 10.73
CA HIS A 9 -3.97 9.68 10.18
C HIS A 9 -5.12 9.55 11.16
N LYS A 10 -6.33 9.74 10.64
CA LYS A 10 -7.57 9.43 11.35
C LYS A 10 -7.61 7.92 11.63
N PRO A 11 -8.28 7.45 12.69
CA PRO A 11 -8.47 6.04 12.92
C PRO A 11 -9.38 5.47 11.82
N GLU A 12 -8.77 4.91 10.79
CA GLU A 12 -9.44 4.26 9.67
C GLU A 12 -9.81 2.81 10.03
N PRO A 13 -10.91 2.27 9.50
CA PRO A 13 -11.25 0.86 9.63
C PRO A 13 -10.26 -0.04 8.86
N CYS A 14 -10.21 -1.32 9.20
CA CYS A 14 -9.35 -2.30 8.55
C CYS A 14 -9.58 -2.32 7.03
N PRO A 15 -8.55 -2.07 6.19
CA PRO A 15 -8.73 -1.95 4.73
C PRO A 15 -9.09 -3.27 4.06
N VAL A 16 -8.92 -4.40 4.75
CA VAL A 16 -9.20 -5.74 4.22
C VAL A 16 -10.65 -6.19 4.45
N CYS A 17 -11.25 -5.82 5.60
CA CYS A 17 -12.58 -6.31 5.99
C CYS A 17 -13.49 -5.29 6.69
N ALA A 18 -13.09 -4.02 6.79
CA ALA A 18 -13.83 -2.90 7.39
C ALA A 18 -14.13 -3.00 8.90
N LYS A 19 -13.62 -4.02 9.59
CA LYS A 19 -13.71 -4.09 11.06
C LYS A 19 -12.84 -3.01 11.73
N PRO A 20 -13.15 -2.59 12.98
CA PRO A 20 -12.29 -1.68 13.72
C PRO A 20 -10.85 -2.19 13.80
N ALA A 21 -9.88 -1.33 13.48
CA ALA A 21 -8.47 -1.67 13.62
C ALA A 21 -8.14 -1.92 15.10
N GLN A 22 -7.26 -2.87 15.37
CA GLN A 22 -6.76 -3.13 16.71
C GLN A 22 -5.39 -2.48 16.87
N ALA A 23 -5.11 -1.90 18.04
CA ALA A 23 -3.87 -1.16 18.31
C ALA A 23 -2.59 -1.98 18.00
N GLU A 24 -2.62 -3.28 18.27
CA GLU A 24 -1.51 -4.20 18.01
C GLU A 24 -1.28 -4.49 16.52
N PHE A 25 -2.33 -4.36 15.69
CA PHE A 25 -2.31 -4.76 14.29
C PHE A 25 -2.53 -3.60 13.32
N GLN A 26 -2.47 -2.34 13.77
CA GLN A 26 -2.79 -1.17 12.92
C GLN A 26 -1.96 -1.18 11.61
N PRO A 27 -2.58 -0.94 10.45
CA PRO A 27 -3.96 -0.48 10.22
C PRO A 27 -5.05 -1.58 10.18
N PHE A 28 -4.72 -2.82 10.52
CA PHE A 28 -5.61 -3.97 10.40
C PHE A 28 -6.31 -4.34 11.72
N CYS A 29 -7.26 -5.29 11.63
CA CYS A 29 -7.95 -5.84 12.80
C CYS A 29 -7.33 -7.15 13.33
N SER A 30 -6.38 -7.77 12.61
CA SER A 30 -5.72 -9.03 13.00
C SER A 30 -4.52 -9.36 12.09
N THR A 31 -3.63 -10.25 12.54
CA THR A 31 -2.53 -10.82 11.73
C THR A 31 -3.04 -11.40 10.40
N ARG A 32 -4.16 -12.14 10.43
CA ARG A 32 -4.75 -12.72 9.22
C ARG A 32 -5.07 -11.67 8.15
N CYS A 33 -5.55 -10.49 8.54
CA CYS A 33 -5.82 -9.42 7.57
C CYS A 33 -4.52 -8.81 7.03
N ALA A 34 -3.48 -8.68 7.85
CA ALA A 34 -2.16 -8.25 7.38
C ALA A 34 -1.58 -9.22 6.35
N ASP A 35 -1.67 -10.54 6.58
CA ASP A 35 -1.19 -11.56 5.65
C ASP A 35 -1.96 -11.56 4.33
N ILE A 36 -3.28 -11.32 4.37
CA ILE A 36 -4.09 -11.20 3.15
C ILE A 36 -3.66 -9.98 2.34
N ASP A 37 -3.44 -8.84 2.99
CA ASP A 37 -2.98 -7.64 2.30
C ASP A 37 -1.61 -7.88 1.65
N LEU A 38 -0.67 -8.47 2.40
CA LEU A 38 0.63 -8.87 1.86
C LEU A 38 0.48 -9.80 0.65
N GLY A 39 -0.43 -10.77 0.70
CA GLY A 39 -0.72 -11.65 -0.44
C GLY A 39 -1.21 -10.89 -1.68
N ARG A 40 -1.98 -9.81 -1.52
CA ARG A 40 -2.42 -8.96 -2.65
C ARG A 40 -1.25 -8.20 -3.29
N TRP A 41 -0.29 -7.76 -2.48
CA TRP A 41 0.95 -7.14 -2.97
C TRP A 41 1.81 -8.13 -3.76
N LEU A 42 1.99 -9.33 -3.24
CA LEU A 42 2.83 -10.35 -3.87
C LEU A 42 2.21 -10.96 -5.15
N THR A 43 0.94 -10.66 -5.45
CA THR A 43 0.21 -11.21 -6.60
C THR A 43 -0.14 -10.15 -7.65
N ASP A 44 0.53 -9.00 -7.62
CA ASP A 44 0.30 -7.85 -8.53
C ASP A 44 -1.18 -7.41 -8.58
N ARG A 45 -1.96 -7.65 -7.51
CA ARG A 45 -3.35 -7.20 -7.43
C ARG A 45 -3.46 -5.71 -7.12
N TYR A 46 -2.36 -5.09 -6.69
CA TYR A 46 -2.21 -3.65 -6.58
C TYR A 46 -1.43 -3.06 -7.77
N ALA A 47 -1.57 -3.64 -8.97
CA ALA A 47 -1.07 -3.04 -10.20
C ALA A 47 -1.76 -1.69 -10.45
N ILE A 48 -0.96 -0.66 -10.73
CA ILE A 48 -1.47 0.62 -11.20
C ILE A 48 -1.75 0.44 -12.70
N PRO A 49 -2.99 0.63 -13.17
CA PRO A 49 -3.28 0.58 -14.59
C PRO A 49 -2.50 1.69 -15.30
N THR A 50 -1.75 1.32 -16.33
CA THR A 50 -1.12 2.25 -17.27
C THR A 50 -2.01 2.39 -18.49
N ASP A 51 -2.19 3.62 -18.96
CA ASP A 51 -2.79 3.88 -20.27
C ASP A 51 -1.76 3.46 -21.34
N GLU A 52 -1.70 2.17 -21.64
CA GLU A 52 -0.88 1.64 -22.74
C GLU A 52 -1.64 1.78 -24.06
N ASP A 53 -1.83 3.02 -24.49
CA ASP A 53 -1.96 3.36 -25.90
C ASP A 53 -0.80 4.28 -26.31
N GLU A 54 0.09 3.73 -27.15
CA GLU A 54 1.28 4.33 -27.75
C GLU A 54 2.37 4.87 -26.79
N THR A 55 3.34 4.03 -26.48
CA THR A 55 4.65 4.03 -27.17
C THR A 55 5.56 3.03 -26.46
N GLU A 56 6.12 2.10 -27.24
CA GLU A 56 7.25 1.26 -26.84
C GLU A 56 8.36 2.16 -26.27
N ASP A 57 8.85 1.85 -25.06
CA ASP A 57 9.94 2.53 -24.38
C ASP A 57 11.24 2.38 -25.19
N GLU A 58 11.39 3.16 -26.27
CA GLU A 58 12.68 3.34 -26.95
C GLU A 58 13.56 4.20 -26.04
N VAL A 59 14.24 3.53 -25.10
CA VAL A 59 15.31 4.14 -24.32
C VAL A 59 16.47 4.44 -25.29
N PRO A 60 16.76 5.71 -25.65
CA PRO A 60 17.85 5.98 -26.58
C PRO A 60 19.16 5.53 -25.93
N PRO A 61 20.11 4.93 -26.70
CA PRO A 61 21.37 4.49 -26.12
C PRO A 61 22.07 5.72 -25.55
N ARG A 62 22.40 5.67 -24.25
CA ARG A 62 23.27 6.66 -23.62
C ARG A 62 24.61 6.62 -24.34
N SER A 63 24.84 7.59 -25.23
CA SER A 63 26.18 7.85 -25.78
C SER A 63 27.14 8.10 -24.62
N SER A 64 28.21 7.32 -24.59
CA SER A 64 29.43 7.63 -23.85
C SER A 64 30.61 7.63 -24.80
#